data_AF-A0AA37PPR2-F1
#
_entry.id   AF-A0AA37PPR2-F1
#
_cell.length_a   1.000
_cell.length_b   1.000
_cell.length_c   1.000
_cell.angle_alpha   90.00
_cell.angle_beta   90.00
_cell.angle_gamma   90.00
#
_symmetry.space_group_name_H-M   'P 1'
#
loop_
_entity.id
_entity.type
_entity.pdbx_description
1 polymer ?
#
loop_
_entity_poly.entity_id
_entity_poly.type
_entity_poly.pdbx_seq_one_letter_code
_entity_poly.pdbx_strand_id
1 'polypeptide(L)'
;MHRLRRLTAEDLEHLAGGRAQVRRFRARESQLDDLGEYVVPTGGAALSDAQLRQLGLTGAERYLDGYVRLSEVETLKEKYGLIEDPSGNVILRGVSVEEAFEDGATPVAAVFLDLAGSLNTRESAAGLREASSLIAAVAA
;
A
#
# COMPACT_ATOMS: atom_id res chain seq x y z
N MET A 1 14.82 -14.88 -22.81
CA MET A 1 14.08 -14.64 -21.55
C MET A 1 15.03 -14.78 -20.35
N HIS A 2 15.70 -13.70 -19.91
CA HIS A 2 16.72 -13.78 -18.84
C HIS A 2 16.67 -12.68 -17.77
N ARG A 3 15.76 -11.69 -17.87
CA ARG A 3 15.77 -10.51 -16.98
C ARG A 3 15.01 -10.70 -15.66
N LEU A 4 13.93 -11.49 -15.66
CA LEU A 4 13.12 -11.76 -14.45
C LEU A 4 13.82 -12.68 -13.43
N ARG A 5 14.76 -13.54 -13.87
CA ARG A 5 15.46 -14.51 -12.98
C ARG A 5 16.52 -13.88 -12.06
N ARG A 6 16.80 -12.58 -12.18
CA ARG A 6 17.80 -11.87 -11.37
C ARG A 6 17.22 -10.67 -10.61
N LEU A 7 15.91 -10.48 -10.67
CA LEU A 7 15.27 -9.32 -10.08
C LEU A 7 15.24 -9.48 -8.56
N THR A 8 15.81 -8.52 -7.83
CA THR A 8 15.70 -8.50 -6.36
C THR A 8 14.37 -7.88 -5.92
N ALA A 9 14.06 -7.96 -4.62
CA ALA A 9 12.88 -7.29 -4.08
C ALA A 9 12.98 -5.77 -4.20
N GLU A 10 14.17 -5.20 -4.02
CA GLU A 10 14.44 -3.77 -4.19
C GLU A 10 14.26 -3.34 -5.65
N ASP A 11 14.77 -4.15 -6.59
CA ASP A 11 14.56 -3.90 -8.02
C ASP A 11 13.06 -3.90 -8.35
N LEU A 12 12.32 -4.88 -7.79
CA LEU A 12 10.88 -5.00 -8.03
C LEU A 12 10.11 -3.83 -7.44
N GLU A 13 10.42 -3.44 -6.20
CA GLU A 13 9.81 -2.28 -5.54
C GLU A 13 10.03 -1.01 -6.35
N HIS A 14 11.27 -0.77 -6.78
CA HIS A 14 11.63 0.39 -7.58
C HIS A 14 10.90 0.41 -8.92
N LEU A 15 10.90 -0.72 -9.64
CA LEU A 15 10.21 -0.85 -10.94
C LEU A 15 8.69 -0.73 -10.79
N ALA A 16 8.15 -1.22 -9.68
CA ALA A 16 6.74 -1.10 -9.37
C ALA A 16 6.36 0.29 -8.81
N GLY A 17 7.32 1.16 -8.48
CA GLY A 17 7.05 2.48 -7.89
C GLY A 17 6.16 3.38 -8.75
N GLY A 18 6.19 3.19 -10.07
CA GLY A 18 5.32 3.88 -11.02
C GLY A 18 3.89 3.36 -11.11
N ARG A 19 3.50 2.34 -10.32
CA ARG A 19 2.18 1.70 -10.40
C ARG A 19 1.02 2.58 -9.93
N ALA A 20 1.31 3.56 -9.07
CA ALA A 20 0.30 4.42 -8.47
C ALA A 20 0.83 5.83 -8.21
N GLN A 21 -0.05 6.82 -8.28
CA GLN A 21 0.21 8.16 -7.78
C GLN A 21 -0.07 8.19 -6.28
N VAL A 22 1.00 8.16 -5.48
CA VAL A 22 0.89 8.14 -4.02
C VAL A 22 0.83 9.57 -3.49
N ARG A 23 -0.25 9.90 -2.77
CA ARG A 23 -0.42 11.19 -2.09
C ARG A 23 -0.81 10.98 -0.65
N ARG A 24 -0.26 11.84 0.23
CA ARG A 24 -0.49 11.78 1.67
C ARG A 24 -1.29 12.98 2.13
N PHE A 25 -2.25 12.71 3.01
CA PHE A 25 -3.16 13.70 3.54
C PHE A 25 -3.37 13.53 5.03
N ARG A 26 -3.75 14.62 5.68
CA ARG A 26 -4.32 14.63 7.01
C ARG A 26 -5.85 14.59 6.91
N ALA A 27 -6.46 13.66 7.64
CA ALA A 27 -7.90 13.59 7.89
C ALA A 27 -8.19 13.56 9.39
N ARG A 28 -9.41 13.90 9.79
CA ARG A 28 -9.87 13.69 11.17
C ARG A 28 -10.07 12.19 11.40
N GLU A 29 -9.67 11.70 12.57
CA GLU A 29 -9.80 10.27 12.89
C GLU A 29 -11.25 9.77 12.77
N SER A 30 -12.24 10.61 13.07
CA SER A 30 -13.67 10.28 12.96
C SER A 30 -14.14 10.01 11.53
N GLN A 31 -13.37 10.40 10.52
CA GLN A 31 -13.72 10.23 9.10
C GLN A 31 -13.03 9.01 8.47
N LEU A 32 -12.12 8.35 9.19
CA LEU A 32 -11.31 7.27 8.61
C LEU A 32 -12.15 6.03 8.25
N ASP A 33 -13.16 5.70 9.06
CA ASP A 33 -14.03 4.55 8.78
C ASP A 33 -14.84 4.79 7.50
N ASP A 34 -15.49 5.95 7.40
CA ASP A 34 -16.28 6.36 6.22
C ASP A 34 -15.40 6.51 4.96
N LEU A 35 -14.16 6.98 5.10
CA LEU A 35 -13.22 7.07 3.98
C LEU A 35 -12.73 5.68 3.55
N GLY A 36 -12.58 4.75 4.51
CA GLY A 36 -12.16 3.37 4.29
C GLY A 36 -13.08 2.59 3.34
N GLU A 37 -14.37 2.94 3.27
CA GLU A 37 -15.31 2.33 2.33
C GLU A 37 -14.96 2.56 0.85
N TYR A 38 -14.14 3.56 0.55
CA TYR A 38 -13.76 3.94 -0.83
C TYR A 38 -12.35 3.48 -1.20
N VAL A 39 -11.65 2.82 -0.28
CA VAL A 39 -10.23 2.52 -0.42
C VAL A 39 -10.00 1.03 -0.25
N VAL A 40 -9.26 0.43 -1.18
CA VAL A 40 -8.82 -0.95 -1.06
C VAL A 40 -7.52 -0.97 -0.26
N PRO A 41 -7.50 -1.49 0.99
CA PRO A 41 -6.34 -1.38 1.87
C PRO A 41 -5.09 -2.04 1.29
N THR A 42 -3.91 -1.49 1.58
CA THR A 42 -2.61 -2.08 1.23
C THR A 42 -1.57 -1.93 2.34
N GLY A 43 -0.37 -2.47 2.14
CA GLY A 43 0.73 -2.37 3.08
C GLY A 43 0.34 -2.91 4.46
N GLY A 44 0.74 -2.21 5.52
CA GLY A 44 0.34 -2.57 6.89
C GLY A 44 -1.17 -2.51 7.12
N ALA A 45 -1.90 -1.63 6.43
CA ALA A 45 -3.34 -1.43 6.60
C ALA A 45 -4.18 -2.59 6.03
N ALA A 46 -3.62 -3.41 5.14
CA ALA A 46 -4.25 -4.62 4.63
C ALA A 46 -4.06 -5.85 5.53
N LEU A 47 -3.21 -5.76 6.55
CA LEU A 47 -2.83 -6.91 7.37
C LEU A 47 -3.59 -6.90 8.70
N SER A 48 -4.07 -8.08 9.09
CA SER A 48 -4.60 -8.28 10.44
C SER A 48 -3.48 -8.16 11.49
N ASP A 49 -3.86 -7.87 12.73
CA ASP A 49 -2.92 -7.84 13.86
C ASP A 49 -2.11 -9.14 14.00
N ALA A 50 -2.71 -10.29 13.67
CA ALA A 50 -2.03 -11.58 13.71
C ALA A 50 -0.92 -11.66 12.64
N GLN A 51 -1.20 -11.21 11.43
CA GLN A 51 -0.22 -11.16 10.33
C GLN A 51 0.89 -10.13 10.64
N LEU A 52 0.55 -8.95 11.15
CA LEU A 52 1.54 -7.95 11.56
C LEU A 52 2.50 -8.52 12.60
N ARG A 53 1.98 -9.22 13.63
CA ARG A 53 2.82 -9.89 14.63
C ARG A 53 3.72 -10.96 14.03
N GLN A 54 3.24 -11.75 13.07
CA GLN A 54 4.04 -12.75 12.37
C GLN A 54 5.21 -12.11 11.60
N LEU A 55 5.03 -10.89 11.09
CA LEU A 55 6.06 -10.12 10.41
C LEU A 55 7.00 -9.36 11.38
N GLY A 56 6.77 -9.45 12.68
CA GLY A 56 7.50 -8.69 13.71
C GLY A 56 7.12 -7.20 13.75
N LEU A 57 5.94 -6.86 13.25
CA LEU A 57 5.38 -5.52 13.21
C LEU A 57 4.32 -5.34 14.30
N THR A 58 4.06 -4.09 14.64
CA THR A 58 2.92 -3.70 15.48
C THR A 58 1.85 -3.08 14.61
N GLY A 59 0.58 -3.25 14.97
CA GLY A 59 -0.50 -2.43 14.43
C GLY A 59 -0.13 -0.96 14.54
N ALA A 60 -0.27 -0.22 13.44
CA ALA A 60 -0.06 1.21 13.45
C ALA A 60 -1.24 1.93 14.14
N GLU A 61 -0.99 3.17 14.55
CA GLU A 61 -2.03 4.12 14.97
C GLU A 61 -3.11 4.25 13.89
N ARG A 62 -4.30 4.76 14.23
CA ARG A 62 -5.42 4.92 13.30
C ARG A 62 -4.99 5.70 12.03
N TYR A 63 -4.76 4.96 10.95
CA TYR A 63 -4.34 5.47 9.65
C TYR A 63 -5.00 4.67 8.53
N LEU A 64 -4.99 5.24 7.33
CA LEU A 64 -5.55 4.65 6.14
C LEU A 64 -4.48 4.65 5.05
N ASP A 65 -4.22 3.49 4.46
CA ASP A 65 -3.33 3.35 3.30
C ASP A 65 -3.96 2.38 2.31
N GLY A 66 -4.21 2.85 1.09
CA GLY A 66 -4.78 1.97 0.08
C GLY A 66 -4.98 2.59 -1.29
N TYR A 67 -5.42 1.72 -2.18
CA TYR A 67 -5.66 2.03 -3.58
C TYR A 67 -7.03 2.69 -3.76
N VAL A 68 -7.08 3.65 -4.67
CA VAL A 68 -8.30 4.30 -5.13
C VAL A 68 -8.16 4.61 -6.62
N ARG A 69 -9.29 4.67 -7.35
CA ARG A 69 -9.27 5.15 -8.74
C ARG A 69 -8.65 6.54 -8.78
N LEU A 70 -7.72 6.76 -9.71
CA LEU A 70 -7.02 8.04 -9.83
C LEU A 70 -7.99 9.22 -10.00
N SER A 71 -9.09 9.01 -10.74
CA SER A 71 -10.14 10.01 -10.96
C SER A 71 -10.89 10.42 -9.67
N GLU A 72 -10.90 9.57 -8.64
CA GLU A 72 -11.63 9.80 -7.39
C GLU A 72 -10.78 10.50 -6.32
N VAL A 73 -9.45 10.60 -6.51
CA VAL A 73 -8.55 11.16 -5.49
C VAL A 73 -8.95 12.59 -5.12
N GLU A 74 -9.20 13.45 -6.10
CA GLU A 74 -9.63 14.84 -5.84
C GLU A 74 -11.06 14.88 -5.25
N THR A 75 -11.97 14.02 -5.70
CA THR A 75 -13.32 13.92 -5.15
C THR A 75 -13.31 13.54 -3.67
N LEU A 76 -12.53 12.54 -3.28
CA LEU A 76 -12.38 12.16 -1.87
C LEU A 76 -11.70 13.26 -1.05
N LYS A 77 -10.70 13.92 -1.62
CA LYS A 77 -10.05 15.07 -0.97
C LYS A 77 -11.05 16.17 -0.66
N GLU A 78 -11.88 16.56 -1.60
CA GLU A 78 -12.91 17.59 -1.39
C GLU A 78 -14.00 17.13 -0.42
N LYS A 79 -14.54 15.92 -0.63
CA LYS A 79 -15.65 15.36 0.17
C LYS A 79 -15.29 15.24 1.65
N TYR A 80 -14.07 14.81 1.97
CA TYR A 80 -13.63 14.60 3.35
C TYR A 80 -12.80 15.75 3.90
N GLY A 81 -12.52 16.79 3.11
CA GLY A 81 -11.69 17.93 3.52
C GLY A 81 -10.23 17.53 3.80
N LEU A 82 -9.68 16.64 2.98
CA LEU A 82 -8.31 16.15 3.13
C LEU A 82 -7.30 17.26 2.82
N ILE A 83 -6.30 17.42 3.67
CA ILE A 83 -5.25 18.43 3.52
C ILE A 83 -3.95 17.69 3.21
N GLU A 84 -3.23 18.08 2.14
CA GLU A 84 -1.94 17.46 1.83
C GLU A 84 -0.95 17.63 2.99
N ASP A 85 -0.41 16.51 3.45
CA ASP A 85 0.50 16.45 4.59
C ASP A 85 1.45 15.27 4.38
N PRO A 86 2.77 15.49 4.19
CA PRO A 86 3.75 14.41 4.07
C PRO A 86 3.80 13.46 5.27
N SER A 87 3.36 13.93 6.44
CA SER A 87 3.21 13.17 7.69
C SER A 87 1.76 12.70 7.95
N GLY A 88 0.90 12.83 6.94
CA GLY A 88 -0.52 12.51 6.94
C GLY A 88 -0.87 11.09 7.36
N ASN A 89 -2.07 10.90 7.91
CA ASN A 89 -2.60 9.61 8.36
C ASN A 89 -3.45 8.94 7.27
N VAL A 90 -3.55 9.55 6.09
CA VAL A 90 -4.23 9.01 4.92
C VAL A 90 -3.25 8.97 3.78
N ILE A 91 -3.08 7.79 3.17
CA ILE A 91 -2.25 7.56 1.99
C ILE A 91 -3.19 7.04 0.90
N LEU A 92 -3.45 7.87 -0.11
CA LEU A 92 -4.24 7.48 -1.27
C LEU A 92 -3.28 7.14 -2.42
N ARG A 93 -3.39 5.90 -2.91
CA ARG A 93 -2.61 5.39 -4.04
C ARG A 93 -3.50 5.36 -5.28
N GLY A 94 -3.48 6.46 -6.03
CA GLY A 94 -4.30 6.64 -7.23
C GLY A 94 -3.81 5.77 -8.38
N VAL A 95 -4.62 4.83 -8.87
CA VAL A 95 -4.29 3.98 -10.03
C VAL A 95 -5.23 4.25 -11.20
N SER A 96 -4.72 4.12 -12.42
CA SER A 96 -5.47 4.32 -13.66
C SER A 96 -6.07 3.03 -14.24
N VAL A 97 -5.75 1.88 -13.65
CA VAL A 97 -6.21 0.55 -14.10
C VAL A 97 -7.46 0.20 -13.31
N GLU A 98 -8.60 0.13 -13.97
CA GLU A 98 -9.90 -0.05 -13.32
C GLU A 98 -10.08 -1.48 -12.79
N GLU A 99 -9.48 -2.45 -13.47
CA GLU A 99 -9.45 -3.87 -13.10
C GLU A 99 -8.83 -4.10 -11.71
N ALA A 100 -7.98 -3.17 -11.25
CA ALA A 100 -7.35 -3.24 -9.93
C ALA A 100 -8.36 -3.13 -8.76
N PHE A 101 -9.61 -2.74 -9.03
CA PHE A 101 -10.68 -2.58 -8.02
C PHE A 101 -11.76 -3.66 -8.07
N GLU A 102 -11.77 -4.53 -9.08
CA GLU A 102 -12.89 -5.46 -9.30
C GLU A 102 -13.06 -6.48 -8.17
N ASP A 103 -11.94 -6.96 -7.62
CA ASP A 103 -11.94 -7.96 -6.55
C ASP A 103 -12.01 -7.36 -5.14
N GLY A 104 -11.97 -6.02 -5.02
CA GLY A 104 -12.03 -5.31 -3.74
C GLY A 104 -10.89 -5.65 -2.75
N ALA A 105 -9.85 -6.33 -3.20
CA ALA A 105 -8.74 -6.80 -2.37
C ALA A 105 -7.40 -6.56 -3.06
N THR A 106 -6.42 -6.05 -2.32
CA THR A 106 -5.08 -5.87 -2.84
C THR A 106 -4.36 -7.22 -2.95
N PRO A 107 -3.76 -7.55 -4.12
CA PRO A 107 -2.93 -8.74 -4.24
C PRO A 107 -1.79 -8.75 -3.21
N VAL A 108 -1.52 -9.90 -2.59
CA VAL A 108 -0.52 -10.03 -1.52
C VAL A 108 0.88 -9.52 -1.93
N ALA A 109 1.25 -9.70 -3.21
CA ALA A 109 2.50 -9.16 -3.73
C ALA A 109 2.54 -7.63 -3.70
N ALA A 110 1.43 -6.97 -4.07
CA ALA A 110 1.32 -5.51 -3.99
C ALA A 110 1.34 -5.03 -2.53
N VAL A 111 0.68 -5.75 -1.61
CA VAL A 111 0.74 -5.48 -0.16
C VAL A 111 2.19 -5.44 0.33
N PHE A 112 2.99 -6.44 0.00
CA PHE A 112 4.39 -6.48 0.43
C PHE A 112 5.29 -5.46 -0.27
N LEU A 113 5.02 -5.12 -1.53
CA LEU A 113 5.72 -4.02 -2.22
C LEU A 113 5.35 -2.65 -1.63
N ASP A 114 4.11 -2.45 -1.18
CA ASP A 114 3.70 -1.23 -0.50
C ASP A 114 4.29 -1.13 0.91
N LEU A 115 4.42 -2.25 1.63
CA LEU A 115 5.21 -2.35 2.87
C LEU A 115 6.68 -2.02 2.62
N ALA A 116 7.29 -2.57 1.56
CA ALA A 116 8.68 -2.34 1.19
C ALA A 116 8.98 -0.84 0.93
N GLY A 117 8.05 -0.14 0.29
CA GLY A 117 8.11 1.31 0.05
C GLY A 117 7.67 2.18 1.25
N SER A 118 7.39 1.60 2.42
CA SER A 118 7.01 2.36 3.62
C SER A 118 8.17 3.22 4.13
N LEU A 119 7.84 4.39 4.69
CA LEU A 119 8.80 5.23 5.40
C LEU A 119 9.17 4.65 6.78
N ASN A 120 8.39 3.71 7.29
CA ASN A 120 8.74 2.98 8.51
C ASN A 120 9.76 1.90 8.15
N THR A 121 10.96 2.01 8.72
CA THR A 121 12.08 1.11 8.42
C THR A 121 11.80 -0.35 8.77
N ARG A 122 10.96 -0.63 9.78
CA ARG A 122 10.57 -2.01 10.13
C ARG A 122 9.61 -2.59 9.10
N GLU A 123 8.63 -1.79 8.68
CA GLU A 123 7.69 -2.16 7.62
C GLU A 123 8.42 -2.40 6.29
N SER A 124 9.31 -1.47 5.90
CA SER A 124 10.14 -1.59 4.70
C SER A 124 10.97 -2.87 4.70
N ALA A 125 11.68 -3.13 5.81
CA ALA A 125 12.47 -4.34 5.95
C ALA A 125 11.61 -5.61 5.92
N ALA A 126 10.40 -5.59 6.48
CA ALA A 126 9.48 -6.73 6.42
C ALA A 126 8.97 -6.96 4.98
N GLY A 127 8.53 -5.90 4.30
CA GLY A 127 8.05 -5.97 2.92
C GLY A 127 9.10 -6.52 1.96
N LEU A 128 10.37 -6.07 2.06
CA LEU A 128 11.47 -6.58 1.24
C LEU A 128 11.75 -8.07 1.45
N ARG A 129 11.68 -8.56 2.69
CA ARG A 129 11.86 -9.99 3.00
C ARG A 129 10.74 -10.84 2.41
N GLU A 130 9.49 -10.40 2.56
CA GLU A 130 8.34 -11.14 2.05
C GLU A 130 8.29 -11.12 0.51
N ALA A 131 8.58 -9.96 -0.10
CA ALA A 131 8.71 -9.85 -1.56
C ALA A 131 9.82 -10.77 -2.11
N SER A 132 10.97 -10.86 -1.42
CA SER A 132 12.05 -11.79 -1.79
C SER A 132 11.59 -13.25 -1.73
N SER A 133 10.80 -13.60 -0.72
CA SER A 133 10.24 -14.95 -0.56
C SER A 133 9.26 -15.30 -1.68
N LEU A 134 8.41 -14.35 -2.09
CA LEU A 134 7.50 -14.52 -3.22
C LEU A 134 8.25 -14.69 -4.55
N ILE A 135 9.31 -13.88 -4.79
CA ILE A 135 10.14 -14.00 -5.99
C ILE A 135 10.80 -15.38 -6.05
N ALA A 136 11.33 -15.86 -4.93
CA ALA A 136 11.96 -17.18 -4.85
C ALA A 136 10.96 -18.31 -5.13
N ALA A 137 9.72 -18.20 -4.63
CA ALA A 137 8.67 -19.20 -4.84
C ALA A 137 8.24 -19.35 -6.31
N VAL A 138 8.28 -18.28 -7.10
CA VAL A 138 7.93 -18.30 -8.53
C VAL A 138 9.12 -18.72 -9.41
N ALA A 139 10.34 -18.63 -8.89
CA ALA A 139 11.57 -19.00 -9.60
C ALA A 139 11.96 -20.49 -9.45
N ALA A 140 11.32 -21.20 -8.52
CA ALA A 140 11.48 -22.64 -8.28
C ALA A 140 10.66 -23.49 -9.27
#